data_AF-A0A333FNN9-F1
#
_entry.id   AF-A0A333FNN9-F1
#
_cell.length_a   1.000
_cell.length_b   1.000
_cell.length_c   1.000
_cell.angle_alpha   90.00
_cell.angle_beta   90.00
_cell.angle_gamma   90.00
#
_symmetry.space_group_name_H-M   'P 1'
#
loop_
_entity.id
_entity.type
_entity.pdbx_description
1 polymer ?
#
loop_
_entity_poly.entity_id
_entity_poly.type
_entity_poly.pdbx_seq_one_letter_code
_entity_poly.pdbx_strand_id
1 'polypeptide(L)'
;MIMMSAGFNIEWATFLAALLVGSIGIQWSRWYLAHPKIFTVAAVIPMFPGISAYTAMISAVKISHFGYSEEMMILLLSNFLKASSIVGALSIGLSIPGLWLYRKRPRV
;
A
#
# COMPACT_ATOMS: atom_id res chain seq x y z
N MET A 1 0.06 -11.73 7.76
CA MET A 1 1.21 -12.45 8.35
C MET A 1 1.64 -13.68 7.55
N ILE A 2 0.72 -14.42 6.92
CA ILE A 2 1.04 -15.66 6.16
C ILE A 2 2.18 -15.49 5.14
N MET A 3 2.15 -14.43 4.33
CA MET A 3 3.22 -14.18 3.34
C MET A 3 4.55 -13.79 3.99
N MET A 4 4.52 -13.03 5.08
CA MET A 4 5.72 -12.66 5.82
C MET A 4 6.35 -13.87 6.51
N SER A 5 5.55 -14.80 7.05
CA SER A 5 6.04 -16.08 7.58
C SER A 5 6.58 -17.02 6.51
N ALA A 6 6.15 -16.84 5.25
CA ALA A 6 6.69 -17.56 4.10
C ALA A 6 7.98 -16.92 3.53
N GLY A 7 8.52 -15.88 4.19
CA GLY A 7 9.76 -15.22 3.80
C GLY A 7 9.60 -14.07 2.78
N PHE A 8 8.37 -13.69 2.43
CA PHE A 8 8.16 -12.52 1.58
C PHE A 8 8.38 -11.22 2.34
N ASN A 9 9.10 -10.29 1.71
CA ASN A 9 9.20 -8.92 2.20
C ASN A 9 7.81 -8.26 2.21
N ILE A 10 7.63 -7.27 3.08
CA ILE A 10 6.33 -6.62 3.29
C ILE A 10 5.82 -5.92 2.03
N GLU A 11 6.72 -5.41 1.19
CA GLU A 11 6.42 -4.73 -0.06
C GLU A 11 5.74 -5.69 -1.04
N TRP A 12 6.33 -6.88 -1.24
CA TRP A 12 5.78 -7.92 -2.11
C TRP A 12 4.50 -8.52 -1.55
N ALA A 13 4.44 -8.75 -0.24
CA ALA A 13 3.23 -9.22 0.43
C ALA A 13 2.07 -8.22 0.25
N THR A 14 2.36 -6.93 0.39
CA THR A 14 1.39 -5.85 0.20
C THR A 14 0.92 -5.77 -1.25
N PHE A 15 1.85 -5.87 -2.21
CA PHE A 15 1.52 -5.87 -3.63
C PHE A 15 0.56 -7.00 -4.00
N LEU A 16 0.85 -8.23 -3.57
CA LEU A 16 0.01 -9.39 -3.84
C LEU A 16 -1.34 -9.29 -3.14
N ALA A 17 -1.36 -8.81 -1.88
CA ALA A 17 -2.60 -8.57 -1.16
C ALA A 17 -3.47 -7.52 -1.86
N ALA A 18 -2.88 -6.42 -2.32
CA ALA A 18 -3.57 -5.37 -3.07
C ALA A 18 -4.15 -5.87 -4.38
N LEU A 19 -3.41 -6.72 -5.11
CA LEU A 19 -3.86 -7.32 -6.37
C LEU A 19 -5.04 -8.27 -6.14
N LEU A 20 -5.00 -9.08 -5.07
CA LEU A 20 -6.11 -9.96 -4.69
C LEU A 20 -7.34 -9.15 -4.28
N VAL A 21 -7.18 -8.14 -3.41
CA VAL A 21 -8.27 -7.27 -2.96
C VAL A 21 -8.89 -6.52 -4.14
N GLY A 22 -8.10 -6.00 -5.06
CA GLY A 22 -8.60 -5.34 -6.27
C GLY A 22 -9.39 -6.30 -7.17
N SER A 23 -8.92 -7.53 -7.33
CA SER A 23 -9.60 -8.56 -8.12
C SER A 23 -10.93 -8.99 -7.49
N ILE A 24 -10.94 -9.24 -6.18
CA ILE A 24 -12.15 -9.60 -5.42
C ILE A 24 -13.14 -8.45 -5.40
N GLY A 25 -12.67 -7.21 -5.19
CA GLY A 25 -13.50 -6.01 -5.20
C GLY A 25 -14.26 -5.82 -6.51
N ILE A 26 -13.63 -6.14 -7.65
CA ILE A 26 -14.28 -6.11 -8.97
C ILE A 26 -15.25 -7.30 -9.17
N GLN A 27 -14.94 -8.47 -8.63
CA GLN A 27 -15.87 -9.60 -8.73
C GLN A 27 -17.14 -9.34 -7.90
N TRP A 28 -16.99 -8.83 -6.69
CA TRP A 28 -18.10 -8.48 -5.81
C TRP A 28 -18.86 -7.26 -6.29
N SER A 29 -18.21 -6.26 -6.91
CA SER A 29 -18.92 -5.14 -7.53
C SER A 29 -19.93 -5.60 -8.57
N ARG A 30 -19.62 -6.67 -9.31
CA ARG A 30 -20.53 -7.27 -10.31
C ARG A 30 -21.68 -8.04 -9.68
N TRP A 31 -21.45 -8.72 -8.56
CA TRP A 31 -22.49 -9.49 -7.87
C TRP A 31 -23.46 -8.60 -7.08
N TYR A 32 -22.94 -7.57 -6.41
CA TYR A 32 -23.72 -6.66 -5.57
C TYR A 32 -24.16 -5.37 -6.27
N LEU A 33 -23.85 -5.20 -7.57
CA LEU A 33 -24.18 -3.99 -8.35
C LEU A 33 -23.71 -2.69 -7.69
N ALA A 34 -22.60 -2.75 -6.95
CA ALA A 34 -22.04 -1.64 -6.18
C ALA A 34 -20.68 -1.23 -6.77
N HIS A 35 -20.35 0.06 -6.72
CA HIS A 35 -19.10 0.56 -7.30
C HIS A 35 -17.86 -0.09 -6.62
N PRO A 36 -16.86 -0.63 -7.37
CA PRO A 36 -15.73 -1.38 -6.79
C PRO A 36 -14.97 -0.64 -5.68
N LYS A 37 -14.88 0.70 -5.80
CA LYS A 37 -14.23 1.57 -4.80
C LYS A 37 -14.81 1.38 -3.38
N ILE A 38 -16.07 1.02 -3.22
CA ILE A 38 -16.68 0.80 -1.90
C ILE A 38 -15.97 -0.35 -1.17
N PHE A 39 -15.58 -1.40 -1.89
CA PHE A 39 -14.89 -2.56 -1.33
C PHE A 39 -13.38 -2.32 -1.17
N THR A 40 -12.74 -1.80 -2.21
CA THR A 40 -11.29 -1.66 -2.22
C THR A 40 -10.78 -0.57 -1.28
N VAL A 41 -11.54 0.53 -1.10
CA VAL A 41 -11.13 1.62 -0.18
C VAL A 41 -11.16 1.14 1.27
N ALA A 42 -12.20 0.42 1.68
CA ALA A 42 -12.32 -0.12 3.04
C ALA A 42 -11.14 -1.05 3.39
N ALA A 43 -10.69 -1.87 2.45
CA ALA A 43 -9.56 -2.77 2.63
C ALA A 43 -8.20 -2.04 2.71
N VAL A 44 -8.05 -0.90 2.05
CA VAL A 44 -6.76 -0.18 1.93
C VAL A 44 -6.44 0.70 3.12
N ILE A 45 -7.45 1.26 3.80
CA ILE A 45 -7.28 2.12 4.98
C ILE A 45 -6.30 1.52 6.02
N PRO A 46 -6.48 0.26 6.48
CA PRO A 46 -5.56 -0.34 7.45
C PRO A 46 -4.20 -0.77 6.87
N MET A 47 -4.08 -0.89 5.54
CA MET A 47 -2.83 -1.29 4.88
C MET A 47 -1.86 -0.13 4.70
N PHE A 48 -2.30 1.11 4.92
CA PHE A 48 -1.47 2.29 4.73
C PHE A 48 -0.36 2.36 5.79
N PRO A 49 0.92 2.58 5.41
CA PRO A 49 2.06 2.50 6.32
C PRO A 49 2.23 3.80 7.15
N GLY A 50 1.19 4.16 7.91
CA GLY A 50 1.11 5.43 8.65
C GLY A 50 2.22 5.59 9.70
N ILE A 51 2.52 4.53 10.45
CA ILE A 51 3.57 4.57 11.49
C ILE A 51 4.93 4.82 10.85
N SER A 52 5.30 4.07 9.80
CA SER A 52 6.58 4.27 9.11
C SER A 52 6.68 5.68 8.50
N ALA A 53 5.62 6.18 7.86
CA ALA A 53 5.61 7.54 7.34
C ALA A 53 5.80 8.59 8.45
N TYR A 54 5.10 8.42 9.58
CA TYR A 54 5.19 9.33 10.73
C TYR A 54 6.58 9.31 11.38
N THR A 55 7.18 8.12 11.55
CA THR A 55 8.55 7.97 12.07
C THR A 55 9.58 8.64 11.15
N ALA A 56 9.44 8.47 9.83
CA ALA A 56 10.31 9.15 8.87
C ALA A 56 10.19 10.68 8.96
N MET A 57 8.96 11.19 9.05
CA MET A 57 8.68 12.62 9.21
C MET A 57 9.28 13.19 10.50
N ILE A 58 9.08 12.54 11.65
CA ILE A 58 9.67 12.98 12.92
C ILE A 58 11.20 12.98 12.83
N SER A 59 11.79 11.96 12.20
CA SER A 59 13.25 11.88 12.04
C SER A 59 13.78 13.05 11.21
N ALA A 60 13.05 13.46 10.17
CA ALA A 60 13.39 14.62 9.34
C ALA A 60 13.38 15.91 10.17
N VAL A 61 12.32 16.11 10.95
CA VAL A 61 12.16 17.27 11.83
C VAL A 61 13.26 17.30 12.89
N LYS A 62 13.60 16.15 13.50
CA LYS A 62 14.69 16.05 14.47
C LYS A 62 16.04 16.40 13.87
N ILE A 63 16.36 15.94 12.66
CA ILE A 63 17.59 16.31 11.95
C ILE A 63 17.62 17.83 11.68
N SER A 64 16.48 18.41 11.31
CA SER A 64 16.39 19.85 11.05
C SER A 64 16.57 20.71 12.30
N HIS A 65 16.12 20.25 13.48
CA HIS A 65 16.19 21.02 14.72
C HIS A 65 17.47 20.77 15.54
N PHE A 66 17.94 19.52 15.61
CA PHE A 66 19.06 19.13 16.47
C PHE A 66 20.37 18.90 15.69
N GLY A 67 20.33 19.02 14.36
CA GLY A 67 21.46 18.76 13.49
C GLY A 67 21.55 17.29 13.04
N TYR A 68 22.57 17.00 12.23
CA TYR A 68 22.76 15.69 11.63
C TYR A 68 23.16 14.64 12.68
N SER A 69 22.50 13.49 12.62
CA SER A 69 22.86 12.26 13.33
C SER A 69 22.69 11.09 12.38
N GLU A 70 23.70 10.21 12.32
CA GLU A 70 23.68 9.03 11.46
C GLU A 70 22.50 8.11 11.77
N GLU A 71 22.22 7.87 13.05
CA GLU A 71 21.08 7.05 13.49
C GLU A 71 19.75 7.62 13.00
N MET A 72 19.55 8.93 13.11
CA MET A 72 18.32 9.60 12.65
C MET A 72 18.20 9.56 11.12
N MET A 73 19.32 9.66 10.41
CA MET A 73 19.33 9.56 8.95
C MET A 73 18.97 8.15 8.48
N ILE A 74 19.52 7.11 9.11
CA ILE A 74 19.16 5.72 8.83
C ILE A 74 17.68 5.47 9.15
N LEU A 75 17.20 5.99 10.30
CA LEU A 75 15.80 5.85 10.70
C LEU A 75 14.84 6.54 9.72
N LEU A 76 15.21 7.73 9.24
CA LEU A 76 14.49 8.46 8.21
C LEU A 76 14.41 7.66 6.92
N LEU A 77 15.56 7.27 6.37
CA LEU A 77 15.65 6.61 5.06
C LEU A 77 14.97 5.24 5.08
N SER A 78 15.21 4.43 6.09
CA SER A 78 14.62 3.09 6.20
C SER A 78 13.08 3.16 6.26
N ASN A 79 12.52 4.01 7.11
CA ASN A 79 11.08 4.15 7.23
C ASN A 79 10.44 4.83 6.02
N PHE A 80 11.13 5.81 5.43
CA PHE A 80 10.67 6.48 4.22
C PHE A 80 10.62 5.53 3.03
N LEU A 81 11.68 4.77 2.80
CA LEU A 81 11.74 3.78 1.72
C LEU A 81 10.71 2.66 1.92
N LYS A 82 10.54 2.19 3.15
CA LYS A 82 9.51 1.20 3.49
C LYS A 82 8.10 1.74 3.22
N ALA A 83 7.80 2.95 3.71
CA ALA A 83 6.48 3.55 3.53
C ALA A 83 6.17 3.83 2.05
N SER A 84 7.11 4.44 1.32
CA SER A 84 6.94 4.73 -0.11
C SER A 84 6.80 3.44 -0.94
N SER A 85 7.56 2.40 -0.63
CA SER A 85 7.46 1.10 -1.32
C SER A 85 6.12 0.42 -1.08
N ILE A 86 5.60 0.43 0.16
CA ILE A 86 4.27 -0.10 0.49
C ILE A 86 3.17 0.70 -0.23
N VAL A 87 3.24 2.04 -0.23
CA VAL A 87 2.28 2.88 -0.95
C VAL A 87 2.33 2.61 -2.46
N GLY A 88 3.53 2.50 -3.04
CA GLY A 88 3.71 2.14 -4.45
C GLY A 88 3.12 0.76 -4.78
N ALA A 89 3.39 -0.23 -3.93
CA ALA A 89 2.82 -1.58 -4.05
C ALA A 89 1.29 -1.57 -4.01
N LEU A 90 0.67 -0.80 -3.09
CA LEU A 90 -0.78 -0.63 -3.01
C LEU A 90 -1.34 0.04 -4.28
N SER A 91 -0.76 1.17 -4.70
CA SER A 91 -1.22 1.94 -5.85
C SER A 91 -1.20 1.12 -7.15
N ILE A 92 -0.12 0.39 -7.39
CA ILE A 92 0.03 -0.45 -8.57
C ILE A 92 -0.86 -1.70 -8.45
N GLY A 93 -0.81 -2.40 -7.31
CA GLY A 93 -1.54 -3.64 -7.10
C GLY A 93 -3.06 -3.49 -7.25
N LEU A 94 -3.65 -2.41 -6.76
CA LEU A 94 -5.09 -2.13 -6.90
C LEU A 94 -5.48 -1.71 -8.31
N SER A 95 -4.59 -1.05 -9.03
CA SER A 95 -4.88 -0.48 -10.35
C SER A 95 -4.84 -1.55 -11.46
N ILE A 96 -4.00 -2.59 -11.31
CA ILE A 96 -3.86 -3.67 -12.30
C ILE A 96 -5.18 -4.40 -12.60
N PRO A 97 -5.94 -4.90 -11.59
CA PRO A 97 -7.22 -5.57 -11.84
C PRO A 97 -8.22 -4.68 -12.56
N GLY A 98 -8.30 -3.40 -12.17
CA GLY A 98 -9.16 -2.41 -12.80
C GLY A 98 -8.81 -2.22 -14.28
N LEU A 99 -7.55 -1.93 -14.58
CA LEU A 99 -7.09 -1.69 -15.95
C LEU A 99 -7.24 -2.91 -16.86
N TRP A 100 -6.97 -4.11 -16.35
CA TRP A 100 -7.07 -5.32 -17.15
C TRP A 100 -8.52 -5.74 -17.40
N LEU A 101 -9.36 -5.73 -16.36
CA LEU A 101 -10.74 -6.23 -16.46
C LEU A 101 -11.70 -5.23 -17.12
N TYR A 102 -11.53 -3.92 -16.90
CA TYR A 102 -12.37 -2.91 -17.54
C TYR A 102 -12.06 -2.73 -19.04
N ARG A 103 -10.84 -3.10 -19.50
CA ARG A 103 -10.48 -3.03 -20.93
C ARG A 103 -11.34 -3.94 -21.82
N LYS A 104 -11.89 -5.04 -21.30
CA LYS A 104 -12.64 -6.02 -22.12
C LYS A 104 -14.17 -5.87 -22.09
N ARG A 105 -14.76 -5.29 -21.04
CA ARG A 105 -16.22 -5.03 -20.96
C ARG A 105 -16.48 -3.81 -20.06
N PRO A 106 -16.67 -2.60 -20.62
CA PRO A 106 -16.99 -1.42 -19.84
C PRO A 106 -18.47 -1.47 -19.50
N ARG A 107 -18.84 -1.85 -18.27
CA ARG A 107 -20.21 -1.65 -17.77
C ARG A 107 -20.20 -1.35 -16.27
N VAL A 108 -21.02 -0.33 -15.95
CA VAL A 108 -21.22 0.44 -14.71
C VAL A 108 -20.02 1.21 -14.20
#